data_AF-A0A2D6BQ66-F1
#
_entry.id   AF-A0A2D6BQ66-F1
#
_cell.length_a   1.000
_cell.length_b   1.000
_cell.length_c   1.000
_cell.angle_alpha   90.00
_cell.angle_beta   90.00
_cell.angle_gamma   90.00
#
_symmetry.space_group_name_H-M   'P 1'
#
loop_
_entity.id
_entity.type
_entity.pdbx_description
1 polymer ?
#
loop_
_entity_poly.entity_id
_entity_poly.type
_entity_poly.pdbx_seq_one_letter_code
_entity_poly.pdbx_strand_id
1 'polypeptide(L)'
;MPSCRKSRGNDPGDAPVVGKITDEHRVLERLFARALALFAGEGPPLEAREAFEELKEALASHLGAEDTLYFPTIWELRPEFKDRLRSFIRAHHHFRGLLEEITGLVDSDEREEATHLLGRLRHEFGRHEGSEEDTLRSLDQLILDDGAS
;
A
#
# COMPACT_ATOMS: atom_id res chain seq x y z
N MET A 1 0.47 46.35 -5.93
CA MET A 1 1.66 45.48 -5.79
C MET A 1 1.18 44.07 -5.52
N PRO A 2 1.49 43.08 -6.37
CA PRO A 2 0.99 41.72 -6.21
C PRO A 2 1.83 40.94 -5.20
N SER A 3 1.13 40.26 -4.30
CA SER A 3 1.67 39.38 -3.27
C SER A 3 2.22 38.10 -3.90
N CYS A 4 3.52 37.86 -3.75
CA CYS A 4 4.16 36.61 -4.13
C CYS A 4 3.67 35.47 -3.24
N ARG A 5 2.86 34.59 -3.82
CA ARG A 5 2.46 33.31 -3.24
C ARG A 5 3.70 32.41 -3.21
N LYS A 6 4.25 32.14 -2.02
CA LYS A 6 5.29 31.11 -1.84
C LYS A 6 4.66 29.74 -2.11
N SER A 7 5.01 29.13 -3.23
CA SER A 7 4.85 27.70 -3.48
C SER A 7 5.55 26.93 -2.34
N ARG A 8 4.83 26.03 -1.67
CA ARG A 8 5.42 25.08 -0.74
C ARG A 8 6.24 24.11 -1.58
N GLY A 9 7.55 24.12 -1.36
CA GLY A 9 8.49 23.20 -1.99
C GLY A 9 8.31 21.78 -1.46
N ASN A 10 8.55 20.82 -2.34
CA ASN A 10 8.84 19.44 -1.99
C ASN A 10 9.97 19.40 -0.96
N ASP A 11 9.83 18.57 0.07
CA ASP A 11 10.92 18.17 0.95
C ASP A 11 12.00 17.46 0.10
N PRO A 12 13.29 17.82 0.21
CA PRO A 12 14.36 17.28 -0.64
C PRO A 12 14.88 15.90 -0.18
N GLY A 13 14.08 15.12 0.55
CA GLY A 13 14.56 13.96 1.31
C GLY A 13 14.21 12.57 0.75
N ASP A 14 13.19 12.43 -0.10
CA ASP A 14 12.80 11.13 -0.65
C ASP A 14 13.04 11.12 -2.16
N ALA A 15 13.64 10.05 -2.70
CA ALA A 15 13.68 9.89 -4.14
C ALA A 15 12.23 9.86 -4.68
N PRO A 16 11.99 10.36 -5.91
CA PRO A 16 10.63 10.55 -6.44
C PRO A 16 9.76 9.29 -6.43
N VAL A 17 10.38 8.10 -6.43
CA VAL A 17 9.71 6.79 -6.40
C VAL A 17 9.31 6.40 -4.97
N VAL A 18 10.19 6.58 -3.97
CA VAL A 18 9.88 6.26 -2.57
C VAL A 18 8.76 7.14 -2.04
N GLY A 19 8.83 8.45 -2.33
CA GLY A 19 7.76 9.38 -1.97
C GLY A 19 6.41 9.01 -2.60
N LYS A 20 6.41 8.50 -3.83
CA LYS A 20 5.19 8.04 -4.52
C LYS A 20 4.59 6.80 -3.84
N ILE A 21 5.40 5.80 -3.52
CA ILE A 21 4.94 4.56 -2.86
C ILE A 21 4.37 4.89 -1.47
N THR A 22 5.07 5.71 -0.69
CA THR A 22 4.55 6.15 0.62
C THR A 22 3.23 6.93 0.51
N ASP A 23 3.04 7.74 -0.53
CA ASP A 23 1.76 8.42 -0.75
C ASP A 23 0.64 7.44 -1.16
N GLU A 24 0.95 6.39 -1.94
CA GLU A 24 0.02 5.30 -2.25
C GLU A 24 -0.38 4.53 -0.99
N HIS A 25 0.57 4.18 -0.12
CA HIS A 25 0.29 3.55 1.19
C HIS A 25 -0.65 4.39 2.05
N ARG A 26 -0.41 5.71 2.14
CA ARG A 26 -1.30 6.61 2.87
C ARG A 26 -2.71 6.64 2.30
N VAL A 27 -2.88 6.49 0.98
CA VAL A 27 -4.20 6.38 0.36
C VAL A 27 -4.87 5.07 0.78
N LEU A 28 -4.15 3.94 0.69
CA LEU A 28 -4.66 2.62 1.07
C LEU A 28 -5.08 2.58 2.54
N GLU A 29 -4.28 3.13 3.46
CA GLU A 29 -4.63 3.20 4.88
C GLU A 29 -5.94 3.99 5.12
N ARG A 30 -6.18 5.06 4.36
CA ARG A 30 -7.47 5.79 4.44
C ARG A 30 -8.64 4.96 3.90
N LEU A 31 -8.42 4.21 2.83
CA LEU A 31 -9.44 3.31 2.28
C LEU A 31 -9.77 2.17 3.25
N PHE A 32 -8.75 1.56 3.86
CA PHE A 32 -8.92 0.58 4.93
C PHE A 32 -9.71 1.13 6.09
N ALA A 33 -9.34 2.32 6.60
CA ALA A 33 -10.05 2.96 7.70
C ALA A 33 -11.53 3.24 7.37
N ARG A 34 -11.80 3.76 6.16
CA ARG A 34 -13.16 4.03 5.69
C ARG A 34 -13.99 2.75 5.56
N ALA A 35 -13.45 1.72 4.93
CA ALA A 35 -14.14 0.44 4.78
C ALA A 35 -14.47 -0.15 6.16
N LEU A 36 -13.49 -0.23 7.07
CA LEU A 36 -13.71 -0.74 8.43
C LEU A 36 -14.80 0.02 9.19
N ALA A 37 -14.79 1.36 9.14
CA ALA A 37 -15.81 2.18 9.80
C ALA A 37 -17.23 1.84 9.29
N LEU A 38 -17.40 1.73 7.98
CA LEU A 38 -18.69 1.39 7.37
C LEU A 38 -19.14 -0.04 7.70
N PHE A 39 -18.21 -1.00 7.72
CA PHE A 39 -18.49 -2.38 8.14
C PHE A 39 -18.84 -2.48 9.63
N ALA A 40 -18.28 -1.61 10.48
CA ALA A 40 -18.62 -1.48 11.89
C ALA A 40 -19.98 -0.79 12.16
N GLY A 41 -20.70 -0.37 11.10
CA GLY A 41 -22.04 0.20 11.20
C GLY A 41 -22.11 1.72 11.17
N GLU A 42 -21.02 2.41 10.81
CA GLU A 42 -21.04 3.88 10.66
C GLU A 42 -21.77 4.37 9.39
N GLY A 43 -22.27 3.44 8.56
CA GLY A 43 -23.05 3.79 7.37
C GLY A 43 -23.91 2.64 6.81
N PRO A 44 -24.63 2.89 5.71
CA PRO A 44 -25.50 1.92 5.07
C PRO A 44 -24.74 0.69 4.52
N PRO A 45 -25.39 -0.49 4.48
CA PRO A 45 -24.95 -1.70 3.77
C PRO A 45 -24.26 -1.46 2.41
N LEU A 46 -24.89 -0.66 1.56
CA LEU A 46 -24.43 -0.43 0.20
C LEU A 46 -23.10 0.35 0.18
N GLU A 47 -22.99 1.38 1.03
CA GLU A 47 -21.77 2.18 1.13
C GLU A 47 -20.58 1.35 1.64
N ALA A 48 -20.81 0.42 2.58
CA ALA A 48 -19.76 -0.49 3.04
C ALA A 48 -19.22 -1.37 1.90
N ARG A 49 -20.13 -1.91 1.07
CA ARG A 49 -19.77 -2.70 -0.11
C ARG A 49 -19.01 -1.88 -1.14
N GLU A 50 -19.48 -0.67 -1.45
CA GLU A 50 -18.80 0.25 -2.37
C GLU A 50 -17.40 0.64 -1.87
N ALA A 51 -17.24 0.92 -0.57
CA ALA A 51 -15.94 1.23 0.02
C ALA A 51 -14.98 0.04 -0.01
N PHE A 52 -15.48 -1.19 0.17
CA PHE A 52 -14.67 -2.39 0.03
C PHE A 52 -14.22 -2.64 -1.42
N GLU A 53 -15.10 -2.42 -2.39
CA GLU A 53 -14.73 -2.53 -3.80
C GLU A 53 -13.64 -1.51 -4.18
N GLU A 54 -13.78 -0.25 -3.73
CA GLU A 54 -12.77 0.78 -3.95
C GLU A 54 -11.41 0.41 -3.32
N LEU A 55 -11.42 -0.10 -2.09
CA LEU A 55 -10.21 -0.61 -1.44
C LEU A 55 -9.59 -1.78 -2.22
N LYS A 56 -10.41 -2.74 -2.66
CA LYS A 56 -9.96 -3.92 -3.39
C LYS A 56 -9.29 -3.53 -4.71
N GLU A 57 -9.89 -2.62 -5.48
CA GLU A 57 -9.33 -2.12 -6.73
C GLU A 57 -8.00 -1.38 -6.51
N ALA A 58 -7.96 -0.48 -5.53
CA ALA A 58 -6.77 0.28 -5.20
C ALA A 58 -5.61 -0.64 -4.77
N LEU A 59 -5.89 -1.60 -3.88
CA LEU A 59 -4.90 -2.56 -3.40
C LEU A 59 -4.41 -3.47 -4.54
N ALA A 60 -5.32 -3.98 -5.38
CA ALA A 60 -4.93 -4.79 -6.55
C ALA A 60 -4.02 -4.02 -7.52
N SER A 61 -4.33 -2.74 -7.79
CA SER A 61 -3.50 -1.87 -8.64
C SER A 61 -2.11 -1.65 -8.06
N HIS A 62 -2.03 -1.35 -6.76
CA HIS A 62 -0.78 -1.08 -6.06
C HIS A 62 0.14 -2.31 -6.04
N LEU A 63 -0.38 -3.45 -5.54
CA LEU A 63 0.39 -4.72 -5.52
C LEU A 63 0.80 -5.16 -6.94
N GLY A 64 -0.05 -4.89 -7.94
CA GLY A 64 0.24 -5.18 -9.34
C GLY A 64 1.41 -4.34 -9.87
N ALA A 65 1.46 -3.06 -9.56
CA ALA A 65 2.56 -2.17 -9.96
C ALA A 65 3.89 -2.61 -9.33
N GLU A 66 3.89 -2.97 -8.05
CA GLU A 66 5.08 -3.46 -7.36
C GLU A 66 5.60 -4.78 -7.94
N ASP A 67 4.72 -5.76 -8.09
CA ASP A 67 5.08 -7.10 -8.58
C ASP A 67 5.59 -7.10 -10.02
N THR A 68 5.07 -6.21 -10.87
CA THR A 68 5.30 -6.26 -12.32
C THR A 68 6.24 -5.18 -12.84
N LEU A 69 6.37 -4.05 -12.14
CA LEU A 69 7.17 -2.92 -12.58
C LEU A 69 8.28 -2.59 -11.59
N TYR A 70 7.95 -2.30 -10.33
CA TYR A 70 8.94 -1.75 -9.39
C TYR A 70 9.95 -2.79 -8.92
N PHE A 71 9.50 -3.90 -8.33
CA PHE A 71 10.40 -4.90 -7.77
C PHE A 71 11.28 -5.59 -8.81
N PRO A 72 10.80 -5.96 -10.01
CA PRO A 72 11.67 -6.48 -11.06
C PRO A 72 12.77 -5.48 -11.44
N THR A 73 12.43 -4.20 -11.62
CA THR A 73 13.39 -3.15 -11.96
C THR A 73 14.44 -2.97 -10.85
N ILE A 74 14.01 -2.93 -9.60
CA ILE A 74 14.90 -2.78 -8.44
C ILE A 74 15.85 -3.98 -8.34
N TRP A 75 15.33 -5.20 -8.47
CA TRP A 75 16.14 -6.41 -8.46
C TRP A 75 17.22 -6.35 -9.54
N GLU A 76 16.88 -6.00 -10.78
CA GLU A 76 17.84 -5.94 -11.90
C GLU A 76 19.00 -4.98 -11.61
N LEU A 77 18.71 -3.84 -10.98
CA LEU A 77 19.71 -2.84 -10.62
C LEU A 77 20.49 -3.21 -9.35
N ARG A 78 19.82 -3.83 -8.38
CA ARG A 78 20.35 -4.12 -7.03
C ARG A 78 20.01 -5.56 -6.60
N PRO A 79 20.69 -6.58 -7.17
CA PRO A 79 20.38 -7.99 -6.92
C PRO A 79 20.50 -8.41 -5.45
N GLU A 80 21.23 -7.67 -4.62
CA GLU A 80 21.36 -7.91 -3.18
C GLU A 80 20.03 -7.79 -2.41
N PHE A 81 19.04 -7.07 -2.95
CA PHE A 81 17.71 -6.96 -2.34
C PHE A 81 16.74 -8.05 -2.76
N LYS A 82 17.12 -8.90 -3.73
CA LYS A 82 16.26 -9.92 -4.36
C LYS A 82 15.45 -10.76 -3.39
N ASP A 83 16.09 -11.30 -2.36
CA ASP A 83 15.40 -12.21 -1.42
C ASP A 83 14.34 -11.48 -0.59
N ARG A 84 14.60 -10.20 -0.29
CA ARG A 84 13.65 -9.34 0.42
C ARG A 84 12.46 -8.99 -0.45
N LEU A 85 12.70 -8.56 -1.69
CA LEU A 85 11.63 -8.28 -2.67
C LEU A 85 10.77 -9.52 -2.96
N ARG A 86 11.39 -10.70 -3.08
CA ARG A 86 10.64 -11.96 -3.20
C ARG A 86 9.77 -12.25 -1.98
N SER A 87 10.14 -11.77 -0.80
CA SER A 87 9.30 -11.90 0.39
C SER A 87 8.09 -10.99 0.35
N PHE A 88 8.23 -9.77 -0.19
CA PHE A 88 7.11 -8.87 -0.43
C PHE A 88 6.11 -9.46 -1.42
N ILE A 89 6.58 -9.96 -2.58
CA ILE A 89 5.72 -10.65 -3.55
C ILE A 89 4.93 -11.81 -2.91
N ARG A 90 5.57 -12.59 -2.03
CA ARG A 90 4.86 -13.66 -1.29
C ARG A 90 3.78 -13.11 -0.36
N ALA A 91 4.04 -12.00 0.33
CA ALA A 91 3.03 -11.34 1.14
C ALA A 91 1.87 -10.83 0.26
N HIS A 92 2.14 -10.32 -0.94
CA HIS A 92 1.10 -9.86 -1.87
C HIS A 92 0.16 -10.99 -2.29
N HIS A 93 0.69 -12.19 -2.54
CA HIS A 93 -0.15 -13.36 -2.81
C HIS A 93 -1.06 -13.70 -1.62
N HIS A 94 -0.55 -13.60 -0.40
CA HIS A 94 -1.35 -13.80 0.81
C HIS A 94 -2.46 -12.74 0.94
N PHE A 95 -2.15 -11.46 0.71
CA PHE A 95 -3.14 -10.37 0.75
C PHE A 95 -4.24 -10.53 -0.30
N ARG A 96 -3.90 -10.99 -1.51
CA ARG A 96 -4.89 -11.31 -2.55
C ARG A 96 -5.83 -12.43 -2.10
N GLY A 97 -5.31 -13.47 -1.45
CA GLY A 97 -6.14 -14.53 -0.88
C GLY A 97 -7.10 -14.02 0.21
N LEU A 98 -6.61 -13.16 1.11
CA LEU A 98 -7.47 -12.53 2.12
C LEU A 98 -8.56 -11.65 1.48
N LEU A 99 -8.24 -10.89 0.42
CA LEU A 99 -9.24 -10.09 -0.30
C LEU A 99 -10.32 -10.95 -0.96
N GLU A 100 -9.95 -12.09 -1.54
CA GLU A 100 -10.91 -13.04 -2.13
C GLU A 100 -11.83 -13.62 -1.04
N GLU A 101 -11.29 -13.97 0.12
CA GLU A 101 -12.05 -14.47 1.26
C GLU A 101 -13.03 -13.39 1.79
N ILE A 102 -12.55 -12.16 1.99
CA ILE A 102 -13.41 -11.04 2.41
C ILE A 102 -14.50 -10.79 1.36
N THR A 103 -14.19 -10.87 0.06
CA THR A 103 -15.19 -10.71 -1.00
C THR A 103 -16.33 -11.73 -0.85
N GLY A 104 -16.00 -13.00 -0.59
CA GLY A 104 -17.01 -14.04 -0.35
C GLY A 104 -17.89 -13.76 0.87
N LEU A 105 -17.31 -13.25 1.96
CA LEU A 105 -18.05 -12.86 3.17
C LEU A 105 -18.97 -11.66 2.92
N VAL A 106 -18.49 -10.65 2.19
CA VAL A 106 -19.29 -9.47 1.81
C VAL A 106 -20.46 -9.87 0.91
N ASP A 107 -20.23 -10.77 -0.05
CA ASP A 107 -21.28 -11.27 -0.94
C ASP A 107 -22.34 -12.12 -0.22
N SER A 108 -21.95 -12.76 0.90
CA SER A 108 -22.83 -13.57 1.74
C SER A 108 -23.45 -12.79 2.90
N ASP A 109 -23.22 -11.47 2.99
CA ASP A 109 -23.65 -10.56 4.08
C ASP A 109 -23.13 -10.98 5.47
N GLU A 110 -22.00 -11.68 5.53
CA GLU A 110 -21.31 -12.12 6.76
C GLU A 110 -20.41 -11.00 7.32
N ARG A 111 -21.03 -9.90 7.73
CA ARG A 111 -20.32 -8.64 8.06
C ARG A 111 -19.37 -8.72 9.22
N GLU A 112 -19.73 -9.44 10.28
CA GLU A 112 -18.88 -9.52 11.48
C GLU A 112 -17.54 -10.18 11.15
N GLU A 113 -17.60 -11.31 10.43
CA GLU A 113 -16.41 -12.01 9.96
C GLU A 113 -15.64 -11.18 8.93
N ALA A 114 -16.33 -10.54 7.98
CA ALA A 114 -15.70 -9.63 7.02
C ALA A 114 -14.95 -8.48 7.72
N THR A 115 -15.54 -7.91 8.78
CA THR A 115 -14.92 -6.85 9.59
C THR A 115 -13.67 -7.35 10.29
N HIS A 116 -13.74 -8.54 10.89
CA HIS A 116 -12.60 -9.15 11.57
C HIS A 116 -11.44 -9.39 10.60
N LEU A 117 -11.73 -10.00 9.45
CA LEU A 117 -10.74 -10.35 8.45
C LEU A 117 -10.15 -9.11 7.76
N LEU A 118 -10.97 -8.09 7.49
CA LEU A 118 -10.51 -6.79 6.98
C LEU A 118 -9.60 -6.07 7.99
N GLY A 119 -9.92 -6.15 9.28
CA GLY A 119 -9.09 -5.56 10.34
C GLY A 119 -7.73 -6.25 10.45
N ARG A 120 -7.72 -7.59 10.31
CA ARG A 120 -6.49 -8.38 10.23
C ARG A 120 -5.67 -8.02 8.99
N LEU A 121 -6.30 -7.94 7.82
CA LEU A 121 -5.64 -7.56 6.57
C LEU A 121 -4.98 -6.18 6.71
N ARG A 122 -5.70 -5.17 7.23
CA ARG A 122 -5.13 -3.83 7.48
C ARG A 122 -3.88 -3.90 8.37
N HIS A 123 -3.94 -4.66 9.46
CA HIS A 123 -2.80 -4.76 10.38
C HIS A 123 -1.58 -5.43 9.72
N GLU A 124 -1.80 -6.54 9.00
CA GLU A 124 -0.72 -7.25 8.31
C GLU A 124 -0.14 -6.39 7.17
N PHE A 125 -1.00 -5.69 6.42
CA PHE A 125 -0.61 -4.81 5.32
C PHE A 125 0.21 -3.61 5.82
N GLY A 126 -0.23 -2.92 6.88
CA GLY A 126 0.54 -1.78 7.42
C GLY A 126 1.93 -2.17 7.96
N ARG A 127 2.10 -3.40 8.46
CA ARG A 127 3.43 -3.93 8.82
C ARG A 127 4.31 -4.18 7.60
N HIS A 128 3.68 -4.62 6.52
CA HIS A 128 4.35 -4.88 5.25
C HIS A 128 4.80 -3.57 4.60
N GLU A 129 3.92 -2.56 4.49
CA GLU A 129 4.23 -1.21 3.97
C GLU A 129 5.44 -0.61 4.70
N GLY A 130 5.45 -0.65 6.04
CA GLY A 130 6.57 -0.10 6.81
C GLY A 130 7.91 -0.82 6.54
N SER A 131 7.88 -2.15 6.41
CA SER A 131 9.08 -2.92 6.06
C SER A 131 9.55 -2.65 4.63
N GLU A 132 8.62 -2.39 3.72
CA GLU A 132 8.92 -2.02 2.34
C GLU A 132 9.56 -0.65 2.28
N GLU A 133 8.94 0.37 2.88
CA GLU A 133 9.47 1.73 2.92
C GLU A 133 10.87 1.78 3.53
N ASP A 134 11.12 1.05 4.61
CA ASP A 134 12.46 0.94 5.21
C ASP A 134 13.48 0.33 4.23
N THR A 135 13.05 -0.65 3.44
CA THR A 135 13.91 -1.29 2.44
C THR A 135 14.21 -0.34 1.28
N LEU A 136 13.21 0.37 0.79
CA LEU A 136 13.37 1.32 -0.31
C LEU A 136 14.20 2.55 0.11
N ARG A 137 14.00 3.08 1.32
CA ARG A 137 14.86 4.14 1.88
C ARG A 137 16.31 3.70 2.03
N SER A 138 16.55 2.45 2.42
CA SER A 138 17.91 1.89 2.49
C SER A 138 18.57 1.81 1.11
N LEU A 139 17.79 1.49 0.07
CA LEU A 139 18.26 1.46 -1.30
C LEU A 139 18.59 2.86 -1.83
N ASP A 140 17.74 3.85 -1.57
CA ASP A 140 17.98 5.25 -1.95
C ASP A 140 19.30 5.76 -1.34
N GLN A 141 19.54 5.48 -0.06
CA GLN A 141 20.76 5.90 0.61
C GLN A 141 22.01 5.29 -0.05
N LEU A 142 21.97 4.00 -0.39
CA LEU A 142 23.09 3.34 -1.07
C LEU A 142 23.37 3.96 -2.45
N ILE A 143 22.33 4.34 -3.20
CA ILE A 143 22.50 4.99 -4.51
C ILE A 143 23.16 6.38 -4.35
N LEU A 144 22.78 7.14 -3.33
CA LEU A 144 23.38 8.44 -3.04
C LEU A 144 24.86 8.31 -2.64
N ASP A 145 25.19 7.29 -1.86
CA ASP A 145 26.56 7.03 -1.39
C ASP A 145 27.47 6.54 -2.54
N ASP A 146 26.98 5.67 -3.43
CA ASP A 146 27.70 5.17 -4.61
C ASP A 146 27.95 6.27 -5.66
N GLY A 147 27.06 7.27 -5.76
CA GLY A 147 27.20 8.40 -6.68
C GLY A 147 28.12 9.52 -6.19
N ALA A 148 28.56 9.47 -4.92
CA ALA A 148 29.44 10.46 -4.29
C ALA A 148 30.92 10.02 -4.24
N SER A 149 31.24 8.81 -4.75
CA SER A 149 32.60 8.23 -4.81
C SER A 149 33.20 8.33 -6.21
#